data_AF-A0A0H3DAK9-F1
#
_entry.id   AF-A0A0H3DAK9-F1
#
_cell.length_a   1.000
_cell.length_b   1.000
_cell.length_c   1.000
_cell.angle_alpha   90.00
_cell.angle_beta   90.00
_cell.angle_gamma   90.00
#
_symmetry.space_group_name_H-M   'P 1'
#
loop_
_entity.id
_entity.type
_entity.pdbx_description
1 polymer ?
#
loop_
_entity_poly.entity_id
_entity_poly.type
_entity_poly.pdbx_seq_one_letter_code
_entity_poly.pdbx_strand_id
1 'polypeptide(L)'
;MPDSQTYHARADAERARLLTGTTSPFTITVRFAGGLTRVQQDAFAAAADRWATVIVGDLPDVVLDGEPIDDVLIVAKGADIDGVGHILGQAHITHVRPAGPERWALLPVRGEMTFDKADLVKMEATGILGDVITHEMGHVLGVGSLWGPKGLLVGKGTSDPAFTGPAAMAEYHKLRGSGDLVRVPVEDTGGPGTRDVHWRERTFGNELMTGFVGHAPNPLSRITAASLGDLGYQVDVDAADSYELPAAEVALTAAGVAVHALAVTPAPVELPRQAVRG
;
A
#
# COMPACT_ATOMS: atom_id res chain seq x y z
N MET A 1 -11.73 -21.18 -21.35
CA MET A 1 -10.80 -20.47 -20.44
C MET A 1 -11.55 -20.37 -19.13
N PRO A 2 -11.08 -20.91 -18.00
CA PRO A 2 -11.82 -20.75 -16.76
C PRO A 2 -11.69 -19.30 -16.29
N ASP A 3 -12.83 -18.73 -15.94
CA ASP A 3 -13.07 -17.30 -15.68
C ASP A 3 -12.06 -16.69 -14.71
N SER A 4 -11.44 -15.57 -15.10
CA SER A 4 -10.75 -14.70 -14.14
C SER A 4 -11.81 -14.07 -13.24
N GLN A 5 -12.01 -14.66 -12.05
CA GLN A 5 -12.82 -13.99 -11.02
C GLN A 5 -12.19 -12.62 -10.78
N THR A 6 -12.99 -11.58 -11.01
CA THR A 6 -12.58 -10.18 -10.81
C THR A 6 -13.40 -9.66 -9.64
N TYR A 7 -12.75 -9.02 -8.69
CA TYR A 7 -13.38 -8.38 -7.55
C TYR A 7 -13.25 -6.86 -7.67
N HIS A 8 -14.26 -6.13 -7.24
CA HIS A 8 -14.26 -4.68 -7.22
C HIS A 8 -14.54 -4.20 -5.79
N ALA A 9 -13.50 -3.70 -5.12
CA ALA A 9 -13.65 -2.99 -3.85
C ALA A 9 -13.97 -1.54 -4.16
N ARG A 10 -15.14 -1.05 -3.74
CA ARG A 10 -15.56 0.33 -3.98
C ARG A 10 -15.77 1.04 -2.65
N ALA A 11 -15.22 2.24 -2.53
CA ALA A 11 -15.38 3.08 -1.36
C ALA A 11 -16.86 3.42 -1.12
N ASP A 12 -17.20 3.68 0.15
CA ASP A 12 -18.57 4.04 0.51
C ASP A 12 -19.00 5.34 -0.19
N ALA A 13 -20.12 5.28 -0.91
CA ALA A 13 -20.56 6.38 -1.77
C ALA A 13 -21.04 7.60 -0.97
N GLU A 14 -21.58 7.40 0.23
CA GLU A 14 -21.97 8.51 1.10
C GLU A 14 -20.74 9.21 1.66
N ARG A 15 -19.75 8.44 2.12
CA ARG A 15 -18.50 8.96 2.63
C ARG A 15 -17.68 9.67 1.56
N ALA A 16 -17.60 9.11 0.36
CA ALA A 16 -16.97 9.74 -0.79
C ALA A 16 -17.64 11.08 -1.14
N ARG A 17 -18.97 11.13 -1.21
CA ARG A 17 -19.71 12.39 -1.42
C ARG A 17 -19.43 13.41 -0.32
N LEU A 18 -19.47 12.99 0.95
CA LEU A 18 -19.28 13.86 2.10
C LEU A 18 -17.88 14.49 2.13
N LEU A 19 -16.84 13.68 1.91
CA LEU A 19 -15.44 14.11 2.08
C LEU A 19 -14.85 14.75 0.83
N THR A 20 -15.36 14.42 -0.36
CA THR A 20 -14.71 14.77 -1.63
C THR A 20 -15.64 15.43 -2.64
N GLY A 21 -16.96 15.33 -2.45
CA GLY A 21 -17.96 15.77 -3.41
C GLY A 21 -18.15 14.86 -4.62
N THR A 22 -17.38 13.77 -4.76
CA THR A 22 -17.54 12.83 -5.88
C THR A 22 -18.81 11.98 -5.75
N THR A 23 -19.38 11.60 -6.90
CA THR A 23 -20.40 10.53 -6.99
C THR A 23 -19.86 9.23 -7.58
N SER A 24 -18.59 9.23 -7.99
CA SER A 24 -17.80 8.07 -8.40
C SER A 24 -16.79 7.78 -7.28
N PRO A 25 -17.10 6.88 -6.34
CA PRO A 25 -16.20 6.56 -5.23
C PRO A 25 -15.01 5.74 -5.71
N PHE A 26 -13.90 5.88 -4.99
CA PHE A 26 -12.67 5.18 -5.32
C PHE A 26 -12.88 3.66 -5.50
N THR A 27 -12.30 3.06 -6.55
CA THR A 27 -12.46 1.64 -6.88
C THR A 27 -11.11 0.92 -7.05
N ILE A 28 -10.89 -0.16 -6.30
CA ILE A 28 -9.79 -1.10 -6.56
C ILE A 28 -10.37 -2.33 -7.26
N THR A 29 -9.92 -2.57 -8.49
CA THR A 29 -10.25 -3.80 -9.22
C THR A 29 -9.15 -4.83 -9.00
N VAL A 30 -9.49 -6.00 -8.46
CA VAL A 30 -8.56 -7.13 -8.31
C VAL A 30 -8.90 -8.21 -9.34
N ARG A 31 -7.99 -8.47 -10.27
CA ARG A 31 -8.10 -9.53 -11.28
C ARG A 31 -7.26 -10.74 -10.87
N PHE A 32 -7.91 -11.88 -10.62
CA PHE A 32 -7.19 -13.11 -10.28
C PHE A 32 -6.69 -13.82 -11.54
N ALA A 33 -5.36 -13.92 -11.68
CA ALA A 33 -4.69 -14.58 -12.81
C ALA A 33 -4.32 -16.06 -12.54
N GLY A 34 -4.88 -16.65 -11.49
CA GLY A 34 -4.74 -18.06 -11.14
C GLY A 34 -3.74 -18.36 -10.02
N GLY A 35 -3.66 -19.63 -9.64
CA GLY A 35 -2.73 -20.12 -8.60
C GLY A 35 -3.10 -19.79 -7.15
N LEU A 36 -4.28 -19.19 -6.93
CA LEU A 36 -4.84 -18.90 -5.61
C LEU A 36 -6.10 -19.74 -5.37
N THR A 37 -6.31 -20.20 -4.13
CA THR A 37 -7.56 -20.82 -3.70
C THR A 37 -8.65 -19.77 -3.51
N ARG A 38 -9.92 -20.20 -3.38
CA ARG A 38 -11.04 -19.28 -3.11
C ARG A 38 -10.83 -18.49 -1.81
N VAL A 39 -10.36 -19.16 -0.75
CA VAL A 39 -10.07 -18.51 0.55
C VAL A 39 -9.01 -17.42 0.41
N GLN A 40 -7.96 -17.68 -0.38
CA GLN A 40 -6.92 -16.69 -0.64
C GLN A 40 -7.46 -15.52 -1.48
N GLN A 41 -8.28 -15.79 -2.50
CA GLN A 41 -8.96 -14.74 -3.28
C GLN A 41 -9.86 -13.86 -2.40
N ASP A 42 -10.61 -14.47 -1.48
CA ASP A 42 -11.45 -13.73 -0.52
C ASP A 42 -10.58 -12.86 0.42
N ALA A 43 -9.35 -13.28 0.76
CA ALA A 43 -8.40 -12.46 1.53
C ALA A 43 -7.89 -11.24 0.74
N PHE A 44 -7.66 -11.38 -0.58
CA PHE A 44 -7.38 -10.24 -1.47
C PHE A 44 -8.56 -9.27 -1.57
N ALA A 45 -9.78 -9.78 -1.65
CA ALA A 45 -10.98 -8.96 -1.66
C ALA A 45 -11.09 -8.14 -0.36
N ALA A 46 -10.91 -8.78 0.80
CA ALA A 46 -10.94 -8.11 2.10
C ALA A 46 -9.84 -7.04 2.26
N ALA A 47 -8.64 -7.29 1.76
CA ALA A 47 -7.56 -6.30 1.76
C ALA A 47 -7.90 -5.08 0.88
N ALA A 48 -8.47 -5.32 -0.31
CA ALA A 48 -8.92 -4.24 -1.20
C ALA A 48 -10.04 -3.42 -0.57
N ASP A 49 -11.02 -4.08 0.08
CA ASP A 49 -12.09 -3.39 0.81
C ASP A 49 -11.51 -2.51 1.93
N ARG A 50 -10.53 -3.02 2.69
CA ARG A 50 -9.86 -2.26 3.76
C ARG A 50 -9.22 -0.98 3.21
N TRP A 51 -8.49 -1.05 2.09
CA TRP A 51 -7.94 0.16 1.46
C TRP A 51 -9.02 1.10 0.91
N ALA A 52 -10.12 0.57 0.37
CA ALA A 52 -11.25 1.36 -0.13
C ALA A 52 -12.06 2.05 0.99
N THR A 53 -11.88 1.66 2.26
CA THR A 53 -12.40 2.46 3.39
C THR A 53 -11.60 3.74 3.62
N VAL A 54 -10.30 3.72 3.30
CA VAL A 54 -9.37 4.83 3.54
C VAL A 54 -9.27 5.75 2.33
N ILE A 55 -9.19 5.21 1.12
CA ILE A 55 -9.16 6.01 -0.11
C ILE A 55 -10.60 6.12 -0.62
N VAL A 56 -11.14 7.34 -0.65
CA VAL A 56 -12.57 7.56 -0.92
C VAL A 56 -12.84 8.36 -2.19
N GLY A 57 -11.88 9.19 -2.61
CA GLY A 57 -12.06 10.09 -3.76
C GLY A 57 -11.68 9.45 -5.08
N ASP A 58 -12.47 9.80 -6.10
CA ASP A 58 -12.28 9.47 -7.50
C ASP A 58 -10.91 9.90 -8.04
N LEU A 59 -10.35 9.09 -8.92
CA LEU A 59 -9.32 9.48 -9.87
C LEU A 59 -9.93 9.46 -11.28
N PRO A 60 -9.36 10.20 -12.24
CA PRO A 60 -9.88 10.18 -13.61
C PRO A 60 -9.84 8.78 -14.22
N ASP A 61 -10.80 8.37 -15.03
CA ASP A 61 -10.71 7.09 -15.72
C ASP A 61 -9.48 7.02 -16.64
N VAL A 62 -8.97 5.81 -16.89
CA VAL A 62 -7.88 5.58 -17.84
C VAL A 62 -8.25 4.48 -18.81
N VAL A 63 -7.81 4.59 -20.06
CA VAL A 63 -7.82 3.47 -21.00
C VAL A 63 -6.42 2.92 -21.20
N LEU A 64 -6.23 1.68 -20.77
CA LEU A 64 -5.00 0.92 -20.94
C LEU A 64 -5.27 -0.26 -21.87
N ASP A 65 -4.58 -0.33 -23.01
CA ASP A 65 -4.74 -1.41 -24.00
C ASP A 65 -6.20 -1.65 -24.46
N GLY A 66 -7.00 -0.58 -24.51
CA GLY A 66 -8.42 -0.64 -24.88
C GLY A 66 -9.37 -1.01 -23.73
N GLU A 67 -8.84 -1.32 -22.55
CA GLU A 67 -9.60 -1.60 -21.34
C GLU A 67 -9.79 -0.31 -20.52
N PRO A 68 -11.03 0.10 -20.18
CA PRO A 68 -11.27 1.16 -19.22
C PRO A 68 -10.94 0.69 -17.80
N ILE A 69 -10.17 1.48 -17.07
CA ILE A 69 -9.81 1.28 -15.67
C ILE A 69 -10.37 2.46 -14.87
N ASP A 70 -11.33 2.14 -14.01
CA ASP A 70 -11.79 2.99 -12.91
C ASP A 70 -10.73 2.89 -11.80
N ASP A 71 -10.07 4.01 -11.53
CA ASP A 71 -8.99 4.21 -10.56
C ASP A 71 -7.74 3.31 -10.63
N VAL A 72 -7.81 2.07 -10.12
CA VAL A 72 -6.66 1.16 -9.97
C VAL A 72 -7.04 -0.30 -10.30
N LEU A 73 -6.25 -0.92 -11.18
CA LEU A 73 -6.29 -2.36 -11.46
C LEU A 73 -5.10 -3.09 -10.83
N ILE A 74 -5.37 -4.12 -10.04
CA ILE A 74 -4.36 -5.00 -9.44
C ILE A 74 -4.53 -6.41 -10.01
N VAL A 75 -3.48 -6.93 -10.65
CA VAL A 75 -3.46 -8.34 -11.09
C VAL A 75 -2.80 -9.19 -10.00
N ALA A 76 -3.58 -10.09 -9.40
CA ALA A 76 -3.13 -10.96 -8.31
C ALA A 76 -2.99 -12.41 -8.77
N LYS A 77 -1.88 -13.06 -8.39
CA LYS A 77 -1.67 -14.49 -8.67
C LYS A 77 -0.86 -15.19 -7.57
N GLY A 78 -1.05 -16.50 -7.48
CA GLY A 78 -0.13 -17.40 -6.77
C GLY A 78 0.82 -18.03 -7.78
N ALA A 79 2.12 -18.00 -7.50
CA ALA A 79 3.15 -18.63 -8.34
C ALA A 79 4.27 -19.20 -7.46
N ASP A 80 5.15 -20.00 -8.05
CA ASP A 80 6.39 -20.39 -7.37
C ASP A 80 7.36 -19.20 -7.45
N ILE A 81 7.92 -18.77 -6.31
CA ILE A 81 8.89 -17.66 -6.26
C ILE A 81 10.26 -18.23 -5.88
N ASP A 82 10.42 -18.64 -4.63
CA ASP A 82 11.69 -19.12 -4.08
C ASP A 82 11.56 -20.24 -3.05
N GLY A 83 10.34 -20.69 -2.76
CA GLY A 83 10.07 -21.80 -1.85
C GLY A 83 9.64 -21.29 -0.47
N VAL A 84 9.85 -22.11 0.56
CA VAL A 84 9.27 -21.83 1.89
C VAL A 84 10.10 -20.79 2.65
N GLY A 85 9.45 -19.74 3.13
CA GLY A 85 9.92 -18.87 4.21
C GLY A 85 10.92 -17.79 3.81
N HIS A 86 11.07 -17.53 2.51
CA HIS A 86 11.87 -16.43 1.98
C HIS A 86 10.93 -15.29 1.53
N ILE A 87 10.56 -15.21 0.25
CA ILE A 87 9.62 -14.20 -0.25
C ILE A 87 8.19 -14.71 -0.09
N LEU A 88 7.49 -14.18 0.93
CA LEU A 88 6.05 -14.49 1.13
C LEU A 88 5.17 -13.97 -0.01
N GLY A 89 5.50 -12.77 -0.49
CA GLY A 89 4.81 -12.06 -1.56
C GLY A 89 5.64 -10.89 -2.05
N GLN A 90 5.31 -10.43 -3.25
CA GLN A 90 5.90 -9.25 -3.86
C GLN A 90 4.83 -8.48 -4.63
N ALA A 91 4.98 -7.16 -4.66
CA ALA A 91 4.06 -6.27 -5.31
C ALA A 91 4.78 -5.08 -5.95
N HIS A 92 4.28 -4.62 -7.09
CA HIS A 92 4.85 -3.46 -7.75
C HIS A 92 3.83 -2.73 -8.63
N ILE A 93 4.10 -1.44 -8.83
CA ILE A 93 3.37 -0.60 -9.77
C ILE A 93 3.91 -0.87 -11.17
N THR A 94 3.03 -1.15 -12.12
CA THR A 94 3.41 -1.34 -13.53
C THR A 94 3.12 -0.11 -14.38
N HIS A 95 2.04 0.61 -14.07
CA HIS A 95 1.62 1.79 -14.82
C HIS A 95 1.18 2.90 -13.87
N VAL A 96 1.56 4.13 -14.21
CA VAL A 96 1.16 5.35 -13.49
C VAL A 96 0.51 6.34 -14.43
N ARG A 97 -0.31 7.22 -13.86
CA ARG A 97 -0.89 8.37 -14.56
C ARG A 97 0.21 9.32 -15.04
N PRO A 98 -0.06 10.10 -16.10
CA PRO A 98 0.88 11.09 -16.61
C PRO A 98 1.37 12.04 -15.52
N ALA A 99 2.60 12.52 -15.66
CA ALA A 99 3.13 13.61 -14.87
C ALA A 99 2.42 14.93 -15.22
N GLY A 100 2.22 15.77 -14.21
CA GLY A 100 1.53 17.04 -14.35
C GLY A 100 1.27 17.74 -13.02
N PRO A 101 0.65 18.94 -13.07
CA PRO A 101 0.31 19.70 -11.88
C PRO A 101 -0.87 19.11 -11.09
N GLU A 102 -1.57 18.13 -11.64
CA GLU A 102 -2.74 17.53 -11.03
C GLU A 102 -2.36 16.68 -9.83
N ARG A 103 -3.22 16.67 -8.81
CA ARG A 103 -3.01 15.85 -7.61
C ARG A 103 -2.84 14.36 -7.91
N TRP A 104 -3.51 13.87 -8.95
CA TRP A 104 -3.46 12.45 -9.36
C TRP A 104 -2.24 12.12 -10.22
N ALA A 105 -1.42 13.10 -10.61
CA ALA A 105 -0.25 12.88 -11.44
C ALA A 105 0.64 11.79 -10.85
N LEU A 106 1.18 10.88 -11.66
CA LEU A 106 1.98 9.73 -11.21
C LEU A 106 1.29 8.77 -10.23
N LEU A 107 0.01 8.93 -9.90
CA LEU A 107 -0.68 7.90 -9.10
C LEU A 107 -0.82 6.61 -9.91
N PRO A 108 -0.82 5.45 -9.25
CA PRO A 108 -0.98 4.14 -9.88
C PRO A 108 -2.25 4.04 -10.74
N VAL A 109 -2.12 3.36 -11.87
CA VAL A 109 -3.24 2.87 -12.69
C VAL A 109 -3.30 1.36 -12.64
N ARG A 110 -2.13 0.71 -12.67
CA ARG A 110 -2.03 -0.75 -12.63
C ARG A 110 -0.86 -1.22 -11.79
N GLY A 111 -1.06 -2.27 -11.01
CA GLY A 111 -0.01 -3.01 -10.33
C GLY A 111 -0.21 -4.52 -10.41
N GLU A 112 0.80 -5.25 -9.96
CA GLU A 112 0.79 -6.71 -9.91
C GLU A 112 1.23 -7.19 -8.53
N MET A 113 0.59 -8.25 -8.06
CA MET A 113 0.89 -8.92 -6.80
C MET A 113 1.09 -10.41 -7.05
N THR A 114 2.23 -10.95 -6.63
CA THR A 114 2.56 -12.38 -6.74
C THR A 114 2.92 -12.93 -5.38
N PHE A 115 2.25 -14.00 -4.96
CA PHE A 115 2.46 -14.66 -3.67
C PHE A 115 3.02 -16.07 -3.87
N ASP A 116 4.00 -16.46 -3.04
CA ASP A 116 4.59 -17.80 -3.14
C ASP A 116 3.61 -18.86 -2.65
N LYS A 117 3.26 -19.79 -3.55
CA LYS A 117 2.38 -20.93 -3.22
C LYS A 117 2.91 -21.79 -2.09
N ALA A 118 4.23 -21.87 -1.93
CA ALA A 118 4.86 -22.63 -0.86
C ALA A 118 4.53 -22.05 0.53
N ASP A 119 4.26 -20.76 0.63
CA ASP A 119 3.99 -20.06 1.89
C ASP A 119 2.52 -19.76 2.15
N LEU A 120 1.67 -19.73 1.11
CA LEU A 120 0.24 -19.39 1.23
C LEU A 120 -0.50 -20.22 2.29
N VAL A 121 -0.30 -21.55 2.32
CA VAL A 121 -0.98 -22.43 3.29
C VAL A 121 -0.53 -22.12 4.72
N LYS A 122 0.76 -21.84 4.91
CA LYS A 122 1.31 -21.49 6.23
C LYS A 122 0.79 -20.13 6.68
N MET A 123 0.80 -19.13 5.81
CA MET A 123 0.28 -17.79 6.12
C MET A 123 -1.20 -17.81 6.47
N GLU A 124 -1.99 -18.64 5.79
CA GLU A 124 -3.40 -18.88 6.10
C GLU A 124 -3.55 -19.52 7.50
N ALA A 125 -2.80 -20.59 7.77
CA ALA A 125 -2.85 -21.29 9.05
C ALA A 125 -2.37 -20.44 10.25
N THR A 126 -1.40 -19.54 10.03
CA THR A 126 -0.89 -18.63 11.06
C THR A 126 -1.66 -17.32 11.16
N GLY A 127 -2.65 -17.09 10.28
CA GLY A 127 -3.50 -15.90 10.30
C GLY A 127 -2.84 -14.60 9.84
N ILE A 128 -1.67 -14.66 9.18
CA ILE A 128 -0.94 -13.46 8.71
C ILE A 128 -1.23 -13.12 7.24
N LEU A 129 -1.87 -14.03 6.50
CA LEU A 129 -2.10 -13.88 5.06
C LEU A 129 -2.80 -12.55 4.71
N GLY A 130 -3.85 -12.19 5.44
CA GLY A 130 -4.60 -10.96 5.18
C GLY A 130 -3.75 -9.70 5.37
N ASP A 131 -2.92 -9.66 6.43
CA ASP A 131 -2.06 -8.51 6.71
C ASP A 131 -0.93 -8.39 5.68
N VAL A 132 -0.31 -9.51 5.29
CA VAL A 132 0.70 -9.52 4.20
C VAL A 132 0.06 -9.03 2.90
N ILE A 133 -1.11 -9.54 2.50
CA ILE A 133 -1.81 -9.04 1.31
C ILE A 133 -2.12 -7.55 1.42
N THR A 134 -2.60 -7.07 2.57
CA THR A 134 -2.93 -5.66 2.76
C THR A 134 -1.68 -4.77 2.65
N HIS A 135 -0.57 -5.20 3.26
CA HIS A 135 0.73 -4.55 3.17
C HIS A 135 1.21 -4.41 1.72
N GLU A 136 1.26 -5.53 1.00
CA GLU A 136 1.71 -5.61 -0.39
C GLU A 136 0.83 -4.75 -1.32
N MET A 137 -0.47 -4.71 -1.07
CA MET A 137 -1.40 -3.84 -1.79
C MET A 137 -1.13 -2.36 -1.52
N GLY A 138 -0.69 -2.00 -0.31
CA GLY A 138 -0.25 -0.64 0.04
C GLY A 138 0.89 -0.13 -0.83
N HIS A 139 1.85 -0.99 -1.18
CA HIS A 139 2.92 -0.65 -2.13
C HIS A 139 2.39 -0.39 -3.54
N VAL A 140 1.42 -1.18 -4.01
CA VAL A 140 0.74 -0.92 -5.30
C VAL A 140 0.02 0.43 -5.28
N LEU A 141 -0.57 0.81 -4.16
CA LEU A 141 -1.20 2.12 -3.96
C LEU A 141 -0.19 3.26 -3.75
N GLY A 142 1.11 2.95 -3.70
CA GLY A 142 2.19 3.93 -3.73
C GLY A 142 2.87 4.22 -2.39
N VAL A 143 2.45 3.58 -1.29
CA VAL A 143 3.16 3.69 -0.01
C VAL A 143 4.57 3.13 -0.17
N GLY A 144 5.58 3.91 0.19
CA GLY A 144 6.99 3.59 -0.06
C GLY A 144 7.42 3.81 -1.52
N SER A 145 6.73 3.17 -2.46
CA SER A 145 7.08 3.14 -3.89
C SER A 145 7.08 4.53 -4.53
N LEU A 146 6.16 5.41 -4.13
CA LEU A 146 6.02 6.74 -4.72
C LEU A 146 6.58 7.89 -3.86
N TRP A 147 7.07 7.63 -2.65
CA TRP A 147 7.59 8.70 -1.78
C TRP A 147 8.76 9.45 -2.42
N GLY A 148 9.74 8.73 -2.97
CA GLY A 148 10.86 9.32 -3.70
C GLY A 148 10.42 10.09 -4.97
N PRO A 149 9.72 9.44 -5.91
CA PRO A 149 9.20 10.08 -7.13
C PRO A 149 8.34 11.32 -6.87
N LYS A 150 7.58 11.36 -5.77
CA LYS A 150 6.76 12.51 -5.36
C LYS A 150 7.54 13.58 -4.59
N GLY A 151 8.84 13.39 -4.34
CA GLY A 151 9.66 14.33 -3.58
C GLY A 151 9.34 14.39 -2.09
N LEU A 152 8.73 13.33 -1.54
CA LEU A 152 8.29 13.22 -0.15
C LEU A 152 9.28 12.44 0.73
N LEU A 153 10.39 11.96 0.17
CA LEU A 153 11.43 11.23 0.90
C LEU A 153 12.73 12.04 0.91
N VAL A 154 13.26 12.31 2.10
CA VAL A 154 14.60 12.90 2.30
C VAL A 154 15.52 11.92 3.00
N GLY A 155 16.83 12.09 2.85
CA GLY A 155 17.81 11.22 3.50
C GLY A 155 17.83 9.79 2.95
N LYS A 156 17.25 9.54 1.77
CA LYS A 156 17.29 8.24 1.07
C LYS A 156 18.73 7.72 1.02
N GLY A 157 18.94 6.45 1.38
CA GLY A 157 20.28 5.87 1.35
C GLY A 157 21.21 6.34 2.50
N THR A 158 20.70 7.10 3.47
CA THR A 158 21.43 7.47 4.70
C THR A 158 20.94 6.70 5.93
N SER A 159 21.54 6.93 7.10
CA SER A 159 21.12 6.32 8.37
C SER A 159 19.85 6.94 8.98
N ASP A 160 19.31 8.00 8.38
CA ASP A 160 18.08 8.64 8.85
C ASP A 160 17.23 9.18 7.69
N PRO A 161 16.69 8.28 6.83
CA PRO A 161 15.69 8.67 5.87
C PRO A 161 14.39 9.04 6.58
N ALA A 162 13.64 9.98 6.01
CA ALA A 162 12.39 10.43 6.59
C ALA A 162 11.40 10.91 5.53
N PHE A 163 10.12 10.70 5.79
CA PHE A 163 9.02 11.17 4.97
C PHE A 163 8.61 12.60 5.38
N THR A 164 8.35 13.45 4.39
CA THR A 164 8.15 14.89 4.57
C THR A 164 6.75 15.38 4.21
N GLY A 165 5.80 14.49 3.99
CA GLY A 165 4.41 14.85 3.72
C GLY A 165 3.76 15.51 4.95
N PRO A 166 3.18 16.72 4.80
CA PRO A 166 2.66 17.49 5.93
C PRO A 166 1.50 16.81 6.66
N ALA A 167 0.63 16.07 5.95
CA ALA A 167 -0.50 15.40 6.59
C ALA A 167 -0.01 14.24 7.48
N ALA A 168 0.87 13.38 6.97
CA ALA A 168 1.46 12.30 7.76
C ALA A 168 2.28 12.82 8.95
N MET A 169 3.02 13.92 8.77
CA MET A 169 3.74 14.58 9.86
C MET A 169 2.81 15.08 10.97
N ALA A 170 1.63 15.62 10.61
CA ALA A 170 0.63 16.06 11.59
C ALA A 170 0.04 14.88 12.37
N GLU A 171 -0.27 13.75 11.72
CA GLU A 171 -0.74 12.53 12.40
C GLU A 171 0.35 11.91 13.29
N TYR A 172 1.61 11.92 12.83
CA TYR A 172 2.73 11.45 13.65
C TYR A 172 2.93 12.33 14.90
N HIS A 173 2.81 13.65 14.76
CA HIS A 173 2.87 14.55 15.91
C HIS A 173 1.77 14.27 16.94
N LYS A 174 0.53 13.99 16.49
CA LYS A 174 -0.56 13.58 17.38
C LYS A 174 -0.25 12.29 18.13
N LEU A 175 0.29 11.28 17.44
CA LEU A 175 0.66 9.99 18.05
C LEU A 175 1.81 10.10 19.06
N ARG A 176 2.73 11.05 18.85
CA ARG A 176 3.77 11.38 19.85
C ARG A 176 3.21 12.11 21.08
N GLY A 177 2.02 12.68 21.00
CA GLY A 177 1.33 13.39 22.08
C GLY A 177 1.95 14.72 22.53
N SER A 178 3.21 15.00 22.17
CA SER A 178 3.92 16.24 22.52
C SER A 178 5.18 16.44 21.67
N GLY A 179 5.80 17.62 21.80
CA GLY A 179 7.07 17.96 21.14
C GLY A 179 6.88 18.65 19.78
N ASP A 180 7.98 18.83 19.05
CA ASP A 180 7.92 19.54 17.76
C ASP A 180 7.29 18.69 16.65
N LEU A 181 6.76 19.39 15.63
CA LEU A 181 6.39 18.77 14.36
C LEU A 181 7.67 18.30 13.65
N VAL A 182 7.81 16.99 13.50
CA VAL A 182 8.99 16.34 12.90
C VAL A 182 8.59 15.48 11.72
N ARG A 183 9.56 15.18 10.85
CA ARG A 183 9.40 14.24 9.74
C ARG A 183 9.14 12.84 10.26
N VAL A 184 8.43 12.03 9.47
CA VAL A 184 8.07 10.66 9.85
C VAL A 184 9.26 9.72 9.55
N PRO A 185 9.78 8.98 10.53
CA PRO A 185 10.90 8.06 10.33
C PRO A 185 10.64 6.98 9.27
N VAL A 186 11.58 6.86 8.32
CA VAL A 186 11.58 5.79 7.30
C VAL A 186 12.66 4.77 7.63
N GLU A 187 12.45 3.52 7.25
CA GLU A 187 13.38 2.42 7.55
C GLU A 187 14.78 2.69 6.97
N ASP A 188 15.80 2.66 7.85
CA ASP A 188 17.20 2.91 7.53
C ASP A 188 18.04 1.62 7.40
N THR A 189 17.45 0.48 7.76
CA THR A 189 18.10 -0.83 7.75
C THR A 189 17.49 -1.77 6.72
N GLY A 190 18.11 -2.95 6.53
CA GLY A 190 17.68 -3.93 5.53
C GLY A 190 18.20 -3.65 4.12
N GLY A 191 17.72 -4.45 3.16
CA GLY A 191 18.09 -4.33 1.75
C GLY A 191 17.23 -3.31 0.99
N PRO A 192 17.46 -3.11 -0.33
CA PRO A 192 16.64 -2.25 -1.17
C PRO A 192 15.14 -2.56 -1.21
N GLY A 193 14.73 -3.77 -0.81
CA GLY A 193 13.32 -4.14 -0.67
C GLY A 193 12.68 -3.71 0.65
N THR A 194 13.49 -3.28 1.64
CA THR A 194 13.03 -2.95 2.99
C THR A 194 13.30 -1.49 3.33
N ARG A 195 14.55 -1.07 3.15
CA ARG A 195 15.02 0.29 3.41
C ARG A 195 14.34 1.30 2.50
N ASP A 196 14.11 2.51 2.99
CA ASP A 196 13.61 3.67 2.23
C ASP A 196 12.16 3.54 1.71
N VAL A 197 11.52 2.38 1.86
CA VAL A 197 10.17 2.08 1.33
C VAL A 197 9.17 1.64 2.40
N HIS A 198 9.60 1.55 3.65
CA HIS A 198 8.76 1.21 4.80
C HIS A 198 8.87 2.25 5.90
N TRP A 199 7.87 2.28 6.78
CA TRP A 199 8.02 2.93 8.06
C TRP A 199 9.10 2.23 8.89
N ARG A 200 9.81 3.03 9.68
CA ARG A 200 10.89 2.54 10.53
C ARG A 200 10.38 1.59 11.61
N GLU A 201 10.76 0.32 11.54
CA GLU A 201 10.30 -0.74 12.45
C GLU A 201 10.58 -0.37 13.92
N ARG A 202 11.81 0.11 14.22
CA ARG A 202 12.20 0.52 15.59
C ARG A 202 11.41 1.71 16.15
N THR A 203 10.59 2.38 15.34
CA THR A 203 9.72 3.48 15.75
C THR A 203 8.25 3.08 15.75
N PHE A 204 7.84 2.28 14.77
CA PHE A 204 6.43 1.99 14.52
C PHE A 204 6.00 0.56 14.87
N GLY A 205 6.93 -0.33 15.19
CA GLY A 205 6.62 -1.70 15.61
C GLY A 205 5.65 -2.40 14.65
N ASN A 206 4.47 -2.77 15.15
CA ASN A 206 3.47 -3.52 14.40
C ASN A 206 2.63 -2.70 13.41
N GLU A 207 2.98 -1.47 13.09
CA GLU A 207 2.24 -0.72 12.05
C GLU A 207 2.30 -1.45 10.70
N LEU A 208 1.18 -1.54 9.99
CA LEU A 208 1.01 -2.37 8.80
C LEU A 208 2.12 -2.21 7.74
N MET A 209 2.65 -1.00 7.54
CA MET A 209 3.59 -0.65 6.49
C MET A 209 5.04 -0.53 6.98
N THR A 210 5.38 -1.13 8.13
CA THR A 210 6.77 -1.42 8.47
C THR A 210 7.29 -2.62 7.68
N GLY A 211 8.62 -2.81 7.64
CA GLY A 211 9.25 -3.85 6.81
C GLY A 211 9.01 -5.30 7.25
N PHE A 212 8.27 -5.51 8.34
CA PHE A 212 8.03 -6.83 8.91
C PHE A 212 6.58 -6.99 9.34
N VAL A 213 5.92 -8.04 8.85
CA VAL A 213 4.56 -8.39 9.30
C VAL A 213 4.69 -9.43 10.40
N GLY A 214 4.26 -9.06 11.60
CA GLY A 214 4.24 -9.92 12.78
C GLY A 214 2.88 -10.58 13.00
N HIS A 215 2.71 -11.15 14.20
CA HIS A 215 1.40 -11.59 14.64
C HIS A 215 0.44 -10.40 14.77
N ALA A 216 -0.80 -10.60 14.34
CA ALA A 216 -1.86 -9.60 14.45
C ALA A 216 -2.03 -9.10 15.91
N PRO A 217 -2.42 -7.83 16.11
CA PRO A 217 -2.86 -6.90 15.07
C PRO A 217 -1.71 -6.19 14.34
N ASN A 218 -1.87 -5.94 13.04
CA ASN A 218 -1.03 -5.05 12.23
C ASN A 218 -1.89 -3.87 11.70
N PRO A 219 -2.06 -2.78 12.49
CA PRO A 219 -2.99 -1.70 12.16
C PRO A 219 -2.51 -0.84 10.99
N LEU A 220 -3.45 -0.49 10.10
CA LEU A 220 -3.29 0.56 9.10
C LEU A 220 -3.47 1.89 9.85
N SER A 221 -2.38 2.54 10.20
CA SER A 221 -2.45 3.73 11.05
C SER A 221 -2.90 4.98 10.30
N ARG A 222 -3.28 5.99 11.08
CA ARG A 222 -3.56 7.34 10.57
C ARG A 222 -2.38 7.95 9.81
N ILE A 223 -1.14 7.60 10.15
CA ILE A 223 0.06 8.06 9.42
C ILE A 223 0.05 7.49 8.00
N THR A 224 -0.18 6.18 7.86
CA THR A 224 -0.26 5.51 6.56
C THR A 224 -1.40 6.10 5.72
N ALA A 225 -2.59 6.25 6.29
CA ALA A 225 -3.74 6.87 5.62
C ALA A 225 -3.43 8.31 5.16
N ALA A 226 -2.84 9.13 6.03
CA ALA A 226 -2.48 10.51 5.69
C ALA A 226 -1.37 10.59 4.63
N SER A 227 -0.42 9.64 4.62
CA SER A 227 0.65 9.59 3.60
C SER A 227 0.11 9.38 2.18
N LEU A 228 -0.99 8.64 2.03
CA LEU A 228 -1.71 8.53 0.75
C LEU A 228 -2.32 9.87 0.33
N GLY A 229 -2.83 10.65 1.29
CA GLY A 229 -3.27 12.02 1.06
C GLY A 229 -2.13 12.90 0.54
N ASP A 230 -0.95 12.81 1.16
CA ASP A 230 0.26 13.52 0.72
C ASP A 230 0.74 13.07 -0.67
N LEU A 231 0.50 11.81 -1.08
CA LEU A 231 0.75 11.35 -2.46
C LEU A 231 -0.21 11.99 -3.47
N GLY A 232 -1.39 12.43 -3.03
CA GLY A 232 -2.41 13.06 -3.86
C GLY A 232 -3.76 12.35 -3.88
N TYR A 233 -3.94 11.25 -3.13
CA TYR A 233 -5.25 10.62 -2.94
C TYR A 233 -6.17 11.47 -2.07
N GLN A 234 -7.46 11.20 -2.14
CA GLN A 234 -8.47 11.82 -1.29
C GLN A 234 -8.86 10.76 -0.27
N VAL A 235 -8.55 11.00 0.99
CA VAL A 235 -8.57 9.97 2.03
C VAL A 235 -9.49 10.32 3.18
N ASP A 236 -10.05 9.28 3.79
CA ASP A 236 -10.68 9.31 5.10
C ASP A 236 -9.69 8.81 6.16
N VAL A 237 -8.98 9.74 6.81
CA VAL A 237 -8.01 9.38 7.86
C VAL A 237 -8.70 8.80 9.09
N ASP A 238 -9.99 9.05 9.29
CA ASP A 238 -10.75 8.52 10.42
C ASP A 238 -11.20 7.07 10.22
N ALA A 239 -11.08 6.54 9.00
CA ALA A 239 -11.27 5.12 8.70
C ALA A 239 -10.04 4.26 9.04
N ALA A 240 -8.91 4.88 9.39
CA ALA A 240 -7.71 4.16 9.83
C ALA A 240 -7.93 3.43 11.17
N ASP A 241 -7.16 2.37 11.40
CA ASP A 241 -7.24 1.59 12.63
C ASP A 241 -6.74 2.39 13.84
N SER A 242 -7.24 2.01 15.02
CA SER A 242 -6.66 2.48 16.29
C SER A 242 -5.22 1.98 16.41
N TYR A 243 -4.30 2.90 16.66
CA TYR A 243 -2.87 2.62 16.75
C TYR A 243 -2.21 3.61 17.70
N GLU A 244 -1.24 3.11 18.47
CA GLU A 244 -0.39 3.89 19.35
C GLU A 244 1.07 3.52 19.08
N LEU A 245 1.99 4.48 19.25
CA LEU A 245 3.41 4.17 19.13
C LEU A 245 3.81 3.12 20.18
N PRO A 246 4.65 2.13 19.83
CA PRO A 246 5.15 1.18 20.81
C PRO A 246 5.91 1.91 21.91
N ALA A 247 5.74 1.46 23.15
CA ALA A 247 6.60 1.90 24.24
C ALA A 247 8.07 1.59 23.87
N ALA A 248 9.00 2.48 24.26
CA ALA A 248 10.41 2.38 23.87
C ALA A 248 11.07 1.02 24.22
N GLU A 249 10.55 0.30 25.21
CA GLU A 249 11.04 -1.01 25.63
C GLU A 249 10.57 -2.18 24.72
N VAL A 250 9.44 -2.02 24.01
CA VAL A 250 8.81 -3.06 23.16
C VAL A 250 9.33 -3.02 21.72
N ALA A 251 9.74 -1.84 21.24
CA ALA A 251 10.25 -1.64 19.88
C ALA A 251 11.52 -2.46 19.55
N LEU A 252 12.19 -3.03 20.55
CA LEU A 252 13.39 -3.86 20.40
C LEU A 252 13.09 -5.38 20.29
N THR A 253 11.84 -5.81 20.46
CA THR A 253 11.48 -7.24 20.58
C THR A 253 10.49 -7.77 19.54
N ALA A 254 10.06 -6.96 18.57
CA ALA A 254 9.09 -7.40 17.56
C ALA A 254 9.72 -8.45 16.62
N ALA A 255 9.27 -9.70 16.75
CA ALA A 255 9.60 -10.78 15.82
C ALA A 255 8.56 -10.80 14.69
N GLY A 256 8.84 -10.06 13.61
CA GLY A 256 8.06 -10.12 12.37
C GLY A 256 8.80 -10.87 11.27
N VAL A 257 8.08 -11.36 10.26
CA VAL A 257 8.69 -11.89 9.04
C VAL A 257 8.87 -10.73 8.07
N ALA A 258 10.06 -10.63 7.48
CA ALA A 258 10.32 -9.62 6.46
C ALA A 258 9.32 -9.80 5.32
N VAL A 259 8.51 -8.78 5.09
CA VAL A 259 7.72 -8.66 3.86
C VAL A 259 8.64 -8.01 2.83
N HIS A 260 8.55 -8.46 1.57
CA HIS A 260 9.42 -8.01 0.48
C HIS A 260 10.93 -8.27 0.66
N ALA A 261 11.41 -9.44 0.23
CA ALA A 261 12.83 -9.72 0.11
C ALA A 261 13.34 -9.53 -1.35
N LEU A 262 13.67 -8.27 -1.72
CA LEU A 262 14.44 -7.85 -2.93
C LEU A 262 13.72 -8.01 -4.30
N ALA A 263 13.99 -7.28 -5.39
CA ALA A 263 14.94 -6.21 -5.77
C ALA A 263 14.38 -5.48 -7.01
N VAL A 264 14.67 -4.18 -7.14
CA VAL A 264 14.60 -3.40 -8.40
C VAL A 264 13.41 -3.77 -9.28
N THR A 265 12.20 -3.38 -8.85
CA THR A 265 11.06 -3.40 -9.76
C THR A 265 11.35 -2.42 -10.90
N PRO A 266 11.06 -2.77 -12.16
CA PRO A 266 11.16 -1.82 -13.26
C PRO A 266 10.43 -0.52 -12.89
N ALA A 267 10.97 0.61 -13.33
CA ALA A 267 10.22 1.86 -13.21
C ALA A 267 8.86 1.68 -13.91
N PRO A 268 7.76 2.13 -13.29
CA PRO A 268 6.44 2.00 -13.90
C PRO A 268 6.38 2.78 -15.21
N VAL A 269 5.59 2.31 -16.14
CA VAL A 269 5.30 3.02 -17.39
C VAL A 269 4.38 4.19 -17.08
N GLU A 270 4.86 5.40 -17.36
CA GLU A 270 4.02 6.59 -17.35
C GLU A 270 3.11 6.59 -18.60
N LEU A 271 1.80 6.65 -18.38
CA LEU A 271 0.85 6.70 -19.47
C LEU A 271 0.85 8.08 -20.14
N PRO A 272 0.60 8.15 -21.46
CA PRO A 272 0.47 9.41 -22.15
C PRO A 272 -0.81 10.13 -21.69
N ARG A 273 -0.81 11.47 -21.69
CA ARG A 273 -1.97 12.28 -21.26
C ARG A 273 -3.29 11.91 -21.95
N GLN A 274 -3.23 11.51 -23.22
CA GLN A 274 -4.40 11.07 -23.99
C GLN A 274 -5.07 9.78 -23.48
N ALA A 275 -4.39 9.00 -22.63
CA ALA A 275 -4.96 7.80 -22.03
C ALA A 275 -5.94 8.13 -20.88
N VAL A 276 -5.82 9.32 -20.29
CA VAL A 276 -6.70 9.79 -19.21
C VAL A 276 -8.01 10.31 -19.80
N ARG A 277 -9.13 9.86 -19.24
CA ARG A 277 -10.48 10.31 -19.56
C ARG A 277 -11.01 11.12 -18.38
N GLY A 278 -11.46 12.33 -18.65
CA GLY A 278 -11.90 13.29 -17.63
C GLY A 278 -11.60 14.70 -18.07
#